data_AF-A0A968A6K3-F1
#
_entry.id   AF-A0A968A6K3-F1
#
_cell.length_a   1.000
_cell.length_b   1.000
_cell.length_c   1.000
_cell.angle_alpha   90.00
_cell.angle_beta   90.00
_cell.angle_gamma   90.00
#
_symmetry.space_group_name_H-M   'P 1'
#
loop_
_entity.id
_entity.type
_entity.pdbx_description
1 polymer ?
#
loop_
_entity_poly.entity_id
_entity_poly.type
_entity_poly.pdbx_seq_one_letter_code
_entity_poly.pdbx_strand_id
1 'polypeptide(L)' 'VEAFIPAGHHQMQWDGRNDSGEAVGSGIYLLKMMVKSRKTHFVDTQKLMLMK' A
#
# COMPACT_ATOMS: atom_id res chain seq x y z
N VAL A 1 15.15 1.14 5.21
CA VAL A 1 15.45 -0.27 5.50
C VAL A 1 14.63 -1.10 4.53
N GLU A 2 15.26 -1.76 3.56
CA GLU A 2 14.54 -2.74 2.72
C GLU A 2 14.37 -4.01 3.56
N ALA A 3 13.20 -4.17 4.17
CA ALA A 3 12.88 -5.37 4.93
C ALA A 3 12.59 -6.52 3.95
N PHE A 4 13.25 -7.66 4.16
CA PHE A 4 12.89 -8.89 3.45
C PHE A 4 11.51 -9.36 3.94
N ILE A 5 10.54 -9.40 3.03
CA ILE A 5 9.20 -9.92 3.30
C ILE A 5 9.15 -11.35 2.72
N PRO A 6 8.96 -12.39 3.55
CA PRO A 6 8.88 -13.77 3.06
C PRO A 6 7.64 -13.98 2.18
N ALA A 7 7.68 -15.01 1.33
CA ALA A 7 6.52 -15.42 0.57
C ALA A 7 5.37 -15.85 1.51
N GLY A 8 4.14 -15.51 1.14
CA GLY A 8 2.96 -15.80 1.95
C GLY A 8 1.86 -14.76 1.77
N HIS A 9 0.82 -14.88 2.59
CA HIS A 9 -0.27 -13.91 2.63
C HIS A 9 0.11 -12.75 3.56
N HIS A 10 -0.08 -11.53 3.07
CA HIS A 10 0.19 -10.30 3.80
C HIS A 10 -1.05 -9.43 3.80
N GLN A 11 -1.34 -8.81 4.94
CA GLN A 11 -2.43 -7.86 5.09
C GLN A 11 -1.87 -6.52 5.54
N MET A 12 -2.36 -5.45 4.94
CA MET A 12 -2.03 -4.07 5.30
C MET A 12 -3.33 -3.29 5.42
N GLN A 13 -3.39 -2.42 6.42
CA GLN A 13 -4.46 -1.43 6.58
C GLN A 13 -3.82 -0.05 6.54
N TRP A 14 -4.41 0.84 5.74
CA TRP A 14 -4.06 2.25 5.76
C TRP A 14 -4.89 2.98 6.80
N ASP A 15 -4.26 3.88 7.54
CA ASP A 15 -4.86 4.66 8.63
C ASP A 15 -5.61 5.92 8.15
N GLY A 16 -5.62 6.18 6.85
CA GLY A 16 -6.29 7.34 6.25
C GLY A 16 -5.52 8.64 6.45
N ARG A 17 -4.20 8.58 6.69
CA ARG A 17 -3.33 9.75 6.84
C ARG A 17 -2.34 9.90 5.69
N ASN A 18 -1.96 11.14 5.41
CA ASN A 18 -0.88 11.46 4.48
C ASN A 18 0.49 11.43 5.19
N ASP A 19 1.57 11.71 4.45
CA ASP A 19 2.94 11.71 4.96
C ASP A 19 3.21 12.78 6.04
N SER A 20 2.40 13.84 6.10
CA SER A 20 2.44 14.86 7.15
C SER A 20 1.70 14.42 8.43
N GLY A 21 1.06 13.24 8.43
CA GLY A 21 0.22 12.74 9.53
C GLY A 21 -1.20 13.32 9.54
N GLU A 22 -1.58 14.08 8.52
CA GLU A 22 -2.90 14.71 8.42
C GLU A 22 -3.93 13.73 7.88
N ALA A 23 -5.14 13.77 8.44
CA ALA A 23 -6.25 12.94 7.97
C ALA A 23 -6.72 13.43 6.59
N VAL A 24 -6.76 12.52 5.61
CA VAL A 24 -7.25 12.85 4.27
C VAL A 24 -8.78 12.80 4.19
N GLY A 25 -9.36 13.37 3.13
CA GLY A 25 -10.82 13.40 2.91
C GLY A 25 -11.42 12.02 2.55
N SER A 26 -12.74 11.91 2.58
CA SER A 26 -13.42 10.73 2.03
C SER A 26 -13.21 10.67 0.52
N GLY A 27 -12.96 9.48 -0.02
CA GLY A 27 -12.67 9.34 -1.45
C GLY A 27 -12.11 7.99 -1.85
N ILE A 28 -11.76 7.92 -3.14
CA ILE A 28 -11.09 6.76 -3.74
C ILE A 28 -9.60 7.04 -3.75
N TYR A 29 -8.83 6.09 -3.24
CA TYR A 29 -7.38 6.13 -3.22
C TYR A 29 -6.81 4.93 -3.98
N LEU A 30 -5.66 5.11 -4.63
CA LEU A 30 -4.97 4.05 -5.35
C LEU A 30 -3.69 3.70 -4.59
N LEU A 31 -3.62 2.46 -4.10
CA LEU A 31 -2.42 1.89 -3.52
C LEU A 31 -1.61 1.22 -4.64
N LYS A 32 -0.40 1.72 -4.91
CA LYS A 32 0.54 1.10 -5.84
C LYS A 32 1.57 0.28 -5.08
N MET A 33 1.55 -1.04 -5.25
CA MET A 33 2.53 -1.95 -4.67
C MET A 33 3.57 -2.32 -5.72
N MET A 34 4.84 -2.24 -5.35
CA MET A 34 5.96 -2.61 -6.21
C MET A 34 6.85 -3.60 -5.47
N VAL A 35 6.95 -4.81 -6.00
CA VAL A 35 7.80 -5.87 -5.46
C VAL A 35 8.94 -6.11 -6.43
N LYS A 36 10.17 -5.95 -5.94
CA LYS A 36 11.40 -6.23 -6.66
C LYS A 36 12.12 -7.41 -6.02
N SER A 37 12.26 -8.48 -6.78
CA SER A 37 13.07 -9.65 -6.43
C SER A 37 14.17 -9.83 -7.49
N ARG A 38 15.14 -10.70 -7.23
CA ARG A 38 16.21 -11.04 -8.19
C ARG A 38 15.66 -11.57 -9.53
N LYS A 39 14.46 -12.15 -9.54
CA LYS A 39 13.84 -12.78 -10.72
C LYS A 39 12.60 -12.06 -11.23
N THR A 40 11.96 -11.22 -10.42
CA THR A 40 10.62 -10.69 -10.71
C THR A 40 10.50 -9.22 -10.34
N HIS A 41 9.87 -8.47 -11.24
CA HIS A 41 9.33 -7.16 -10.96
C HIS A 41 7.81 -7.30 -11.06
N PHE A 42 7.12 -7.02 -9.97
CA PHE A 42 5.67 -7.09 -9.90
C PHE A 42 5.14 -5.72 -9.47
N VAL A 43 4.15 -5.23 -10.19
CA VAL A 43 3.45 -3.99 -9.87
C VAL A 43 1.96 -4.31 -9.82
N ASP A 44 1.32 -3.95 -8.73
CA ASP A 44 -0.11 -4.09 -8.55
C ASP A 44 -0.72 -2.79 -8.05
N THR A 45 -1.98 -2.57 -8.39
CA THR A 45 -2.71 -1.36 -8.00
C THR A 45 -4.05 -1.75 -7.38
N GLN A 46 -4.22 -1.44 -6.11
CA GLN A 46 -5.46 -1.69 -5.39
C GLN A 46 -6.23 -0.40 -5.16
N LYS A 47 -7.55 -0.47 -5.35
CA LYS A 47 -8.46 0.64 -5.05
C LYS A 47 -8.87 0.56 -3.60
N LEU A 48 -8.62 1.62 -2.85
CA LEU A 48 -9.09 1.81 -1.48
C LEU A 48 -10.24 2.81 -1.49
N MET A 49 -11.25 2.54 -0.69
CA MET A 49 -12.34 3.47 -0.45
C MET A 49 -12.25 3.92 1.01
N LEU A 50 -12.09 5.22 1.21
CA LEU A 50 -12.14 5.83 2.52
C LEU A 50 -13.49 6.53 2.67
N MET A 51 -14.28 6.08 3.64
CA MET A 51 -15.55 6.68 4.03
C MET A 51 -15.44 7.07 5.50
N LYS A 52 -15.83 8.30 5.82
CA LYS A 52 -15.90 8.84 7.19
C LYS A 52 -17.34 8.84 7.67
#